data_AF-A0A7K2YLM6-F1
#
_entry.id   AF-A0A7K2YLM6-F1
#
_cell.length_a   1.000
_cell.length_b   1.000
_cell.length_c   1.000
_cell.angle_alpha   90.00
_cell.angle_beta   90.00
_cell.angle_gamma   90.00
#
_symmetry.space_group_name_H-M   'P 1'
#
loop_
_entity.id
_entity.type
_entity.pdbx_description
1 polymer ?
#
loop_
_entity_poly.entity_id
_entity_poly.type
_entity_poly.pdbx_seq_one_letter_code
_entity_poly.pdbx_strand_id
1 'polypeptide(L)'
;MSVFDLPRLHFAGTATTHLPTGPRSGLVDLAGNIALTPDGRPFPTDRPASEYHEILHAMGPDAGAGTTFGGSGHFGVEAFVVGAERLPGTVITDDPVVGRSVDMWGHYNEYFATTANRARVFDVDPSSNWTTTLMIGRFGFGRHGRSHDVGYAFTGDVEGFQPPRWQVFDAARPDTDTVTASRLPVSTVHQFVVAGDEAMHWLEERPGSPAVAHLRDVVASAGTDGLVVQFALYRGSTPPPPEAPTPWRLRGTVAPWREAEPRSYPAGRLLTAPGPADAHPHPIPRRLTVDVSPTHVTFNLIAGSVGAADHGDTEGEAWELRTTPGDRLIAELPGGAGADATAPDGGVVAVPRPPGSDTAEHEALCLVRRRGDGTRIPVLREQEINVQADDACVILEHPDGEHDESQDVRVVIRSLVRGRPGPVDAVRVRQFYNPRALPGDDAASSPHARGTDVVVVQVRPDAGRRSADAGEPPYGWDRYDHGQGRGRRQYEGERRRSPRSSLRA
;
A
#
# COMPACT_ATOMS: atom_id res chain seq x y z
N MET A 1 8.99 -14.09 11.46
CA MET A 1 7.58 -13.85 11.04
C MET A 1 7.58 -12.65 10.11
N SER A 2 6.81 -12.76 9.04
CA SER A 2 7.39 -13.01 7.73
C SER A 2 7.88 -11.75 6.97
N VAL A 3 8.85 -11.93 6.07
CA VAL A 3 8.93 -11.16 4.80
C VAL A 3 8.76 -12.15 3.66
N PHE A 4 7.56 -12.73 3.77
CA PHE A 4 6.85 -13.69 2.96
C PHE A 4 7.47 -15.07 2.89
N ASP A 5 6.79 -16.06 3.47
CA ASP A 5 7.31 -17.41 3.66
C ASP A 5 7.62 -18.07 2.30
N LEU A 6 8.40 -19.14 2.32
CA LEU A 6 8.70 -19.88 1.10
C LEU A 6 7.61 -20.91 0.81
N PRO A 7 7.35 -21.22 -0.47
CA PRO A 7 8.01 -20.65 -1.66
C PRO A 7 7.43 -19.29 -2.09
N ARG A 8 8.22 -18.51 -2.84
CA ARG A 8 7.79 -17.22 -3.42
C ARG A 8 7.77 -17.30 -4.94
N LEU A 9 6.79 -16.64 -5.56
CA LEU A 9 6.80 -16.33 -6.99
C LEU A 9 7.01 -14.83 -7.15
N HIS A 10 8.07 -14.44 -7.84
CA HIS A 10 8.39 -13.04 -8.12
C HIS A 10 7.88 -12.68 -9.50
N PHE A 11 7.26 -11.51 -9.64
CA PHE A 11 6.73 -11.04 -10.91
C PHE A 11 7.16 -9.61 -11.20
N ALA A 12 7.28 -9.30 -12.50
CA ALA A 12 7.60 -7.96 -12.97
C ALA A 12 6.90 -7.68 -14.30
N GLY A 13 6.79 -6.41 -14.65
CA GLY A 13 6.20 -5.96 -15.90
C GLY A 13 5.83 -4.49 -15.87
N THR A 14 4.70 -4.17 -16.48
CA THR A 14 4.17 -2.81 -16.53
C THR A 14 2.75 -2.74 -16.01
N ALA A 15 2.36 -1.55 -15.60
CA ALA A 15 0.97 -1.25 -15.29
C ALA A 15 0.59 0.11 -15.89
N THR A 16 -0.71 0.31 -16.07
CA THR A 16 -1.27 1.59 -16.51
C THR A 16 -2.37 2.01 -15.55
N THR A 17 -2.36 3.27 -15.14
CA THR A 17 -3.47 3.88 -14.41
C THR A 17 -4.08 4.97 -15.27
N HIS A 18 -5.37 4.84 -15.56
CA HIS A 18 -6.16 5.91 -16.12
C HIS A 18 -7.09 6.41 -15.02
N LEU A 19 -6.68 7.47 -14.34
CA LEU A 19 -7.47 8.06 -13.27
C LEU A 19 -8.67 8.80 -13.88
N PRO A 20 -9.87 8.71 -13.32
CA PRO A 20 -10.95 9.61 -13.69
C PRO A 20 -10.65 10.94 -12.98
N THR A 21 -9.78 11.80 -13.52
CA THR A 21 -9.44 13.02 -12.78
C THR A 21 -10.52 14.07 -13.00
N GLY A 22 -11.36 14.33 -11.99
CA GLY A 22 -11.95 15.64 -11.70
C GLY A 22 -11.02 16.44 -10.77
N PRO A 23 -11.35 17.68 -10.39
CA PRO A 23 -10.39 18.65 -9.86
C PRO A 23 -9.70 18.18 -8.57
N ARG A 24 -8.46 17.67 -8.71
CA ARG A 24 -7.43 17.66 -7.65
C ARG A 24 -6.97 19.08 -7.26
N SER A 25 -7.84 20.06 -7.47
CA SER A 25 -7.63 21.48 -7.24
C SER A 25 -8.46 22.02 -6.07
N GLY A 26 -9.27 21.18 -5.42
CA GLY A 26 -10.08 21.60 -4.26
C GLY A 26 -11.37 22.33 -4.64
N LEU A 27 -11.83 22.20 -5.90
CA LEU A 27 -13.08 22.78 -6.40
C LEU A 27 -14.30 21.88 -6.18
N VAL A 28 -14.19 20.91 -5.27
CA VAL A 28 -15.32 20.10 -4.82
C VAL A 28 -15.30 20.11 -3.32
N ASP A 29 -16.43 20.51 -2.72
CA ASP A 29 -16.69 20.29 -1.32
C ASP A 29 -17.25 18.89 -1.11
N LEU A 30 -16.46 18.01 -0.49
CA LEU A 30 -16.86 16.62 -0.25
C LEU A 30 -17.91 16.49 0.84
N ALA A 31 -17.96 17.41 1.80
CA ALA A 31 -19.05 17.39 2.76
C ALA A 31 -20.36 17.58 2.00
N GLY A 32 -20.52 18.67 1.24
CA GLY A 32 -21.76 18.97 0.52
C GLY A 32 -22.01 18.19 -0.79
N ASN A 33 -21.00 17.49 -1.31
CA ASN A 33 -20.94 17.08 -2.71
C ASN A 33 -21.24 18.25 -3.68
N ILE A 34 -20.62 19.41 -3.43
CA ILE A 34 -20.87 20.67 -4.14
C ILE A 34 -19.68 20.99 -5.03
N ALA A 35 -19.93 21.23 -6.32
CA ALA A 35 -18.94 21.80 -7.24
C ALA A 35 -18.74 23.29 -6.96
N LEU A 36 -17.49 23.77 -6.98
CA LEU A 36 -17.13 25.16 -6.68
C LEU A 36 -16.52 25.84 -7.90
N THR A 37 -16.87 27.10 -8.11
CA THR A 37 -16.19 27.98 -9.06
C THR A 37 -14.82 28.43 -8.50
N PRO A 38 -13.92 29.00 -9.34
CA PRO A 38 -12.56 29.37 -8.90
C PRO A 38 -12.50 30.41 -7.77
N ASP A 39 -13.58 31.17 -7.59
CA ASP A 39 -13.78 32.12 -6.48
C ASP A 39 -14.35 31.47 -5.21
N GLY A 40 -14.46 30.14 -5.17
CA GLY A 40 -14.91 29.36 -4.02
C GLY A 40 -16.42 29.30 -3.83
N ARG A 41 -17.21 29.79 -4.79
CA ARG A 41 -18.69 29.78 -4.69
C ARG A 41 -19.28 28.48 -5.26
N PRO A 42 -20.43 28.00 -4.75
CA PRO A 42 -21.14 26.88 -5.35
C PRO A 42 -21.50 27.15 -6.82
N PHE A 43 -21.18 26.21 -7.70
CA PHE A 43 -21.69 26.21 -9.07
C PHE A 43 -23.20 25.90 -9.05
N PRO A 44 -24.06 26.71 -9.69
CA PRO A 44 -25.50 26.51 -9.66
C PRO A 44 -25.92 25.15 -10.27
N THR A 45 -26.71 24.36 -9.53
CA THR A 45 -27.12 23.00 -9.94
C THR A 45 -28.15 22.98 -11.08
N ASP A 46 -28.80 24.11 -11.35
CA ASP A 46 -29.76 24.30 -12.44
C ASP A 46 -29.08 24.61 -13.78
N ARG A 47 -27.77 24.90 -13.78
CA ARG A 47 -27.00 25.16 -14.98
C ARG A 47 -26.47 23.87 -15.61
N PRO A 48 -26.26 23.83 -16.95
CA PRO A 48 -25.67 22.68 -17.63
C PRO A 48 -24.26 22.35 -17.11
N ALA A 49 -23.98 21.06 -16.90
CA ALA A 49 -22.65 20.59 -16.50
C ALA A 49 -21.54 20.96 -17.51
N SER A 50 -21.86 21.10 -18.80
CA SER A 50 -20.91 21.53 -19.82
C SER A 50 -20.31 22.91 -19.55
N GLU A 51 -21.08 23.83 -18.96
CA GLU A 51 -20.58 25.16 -18.61
C GLU A 51 -19.54 25.07 -17.46
N TYR A 52 -19.74 24.16 -16.51
CA TYR A 52 -18.73 23.90 -15.48
C TYR A 52 -17.48 23.22 -16.06
N HIS A 53 -17.65 22.31 -17.02
CA HIS A 53 -16.51 21.70 -17.72
C HIS A 53 -15.69 22.74 -18.48
N GLU A 54 -16.34 23.69 -19.15
CA GLU A 54 -15.65 24.81 -19.82
C GLU A 54 -14.81 25.64 -18.82
N ILE A 55 -15.34 25.92 -17.62
CA ILE A 55 -14.59 26.58 -16.54
C ILE A 55 -13.36 25.74 -16.17
N LEU A 56 -13.52 24.44 -15.93
CA LEU A 56 -12.41 23.56 -15.56
C LEU A 56 -11.36 23.44 -16.67
N HIS A 57 -11.77 23.41 -17.94
CA HIS A 57 -10.84 23.38 -19.08
C HIS A 57 -10.09 24.71 -19.23
N ALA A 58 -10.75 25.84 -19.01
CA ALA A 58 -10.11 27.17 -19.07
C ALA A 58 -9.03 27.36 -18.00
N MET A 59 -9.15 26.68 -16.86
CA MET A 59 -8.12 26.66 -15.81
C MET A 59 -6.93 25.76 -16.13
N GLY A 60 -7.01 24.94 -17.18
CA GLY A 60 -5.98 23.98 -17.57
C GLY A 60 -5.92 22.73 -16.67
N PRO A 61 -5.06 21.76 -17.04
CA PRO A 61 -4.98 20.46 -16.37
C PRO A 61 -4.47 20.53 -14.92
N ASP A 62 -3.73 21.58 -14.56
CA ASP A 62 -3.10 21.69 -13.24
C ASP A 62 -4.04 22.30 -12.20
N ALA A 63 -4.94 23.19 -12.60
CA ALA A 63 -5.82 23.94 -11.70
C ALA A 63 -7.31 23.61 -11.87
N GLY A 64 -7.72 23.01 -12.99
CA GLY A 64 -9.12 22.70 -13.26
C GLY A 64 -9.35 21.22 -13.52
N ALA A 65 -9.54 20.86 -14.79
CA ALA A 65 -10.06 19.57 -15.20
C ALA A 65 -9.17 18.37 -14.77
N GLY A 66 -7.88 18.57 -14.55
CA GLY A 66 -6.95 17.45 -14.39
C GLY A 66 -6.43 16.97 -15.74
N THR A 67 -5.43 16.09 -15.70
CA THR A 67 -4.81 15.56 -16.91
C THR A 67 -5.64 14.47 -17.58
N THR A 68 -6.73 13.96 -17.00
CA THR A 68 -7.51 12.83 -17.54
C THR A 68 -9.02 12.99 -17.26
N PHE A 69 -9.54 14.22 -17.41
CA PHE A 69 -10.95 14.56 -17.20
C PHE A 69 -11.88 13.83 -18.16
N GLY A 70 -13.02 13.35 -17.66
CA GLY A 70 -14.00 12.59 -18.44
C GLY A 70 -13.69 11.10 -18.63
N GLY A 71 -12.58 10.62 -18.09
CA GLY A 71 -12.22 9.21 -18.07
C GLY A 71 -12.99 8.38 -17.05
N SER A 72 -13.05 7.05 -17.26
CA SER A 72 -13.37 6.10 -16.20
C SER A 72 -12.08 5.54 -15.60
N GLY A 73 -12.08 5.31 -14.28
CA GLY A 73 -10.95 4.79 -13.54
C GLY A 73 -10.58 3.38 -13.97
N HIS A 74 -9.37 3.18 -14.51
CA HIS A 74 -8.88 1.87 -14.93
C HIS A 74 -7.46 1.62 -14.45
N PHE A 75 -7.25 0.43 -13.92
CA PHE A 75 -5.94 -0.13 -13.63
C PHE A 75 -5.74 -1.37 -14.52
N GLY A 76 -4.71 -1.33 -15.36
CA GLY A 76 -4.32 -2.43 -16.23
C GLY A 76 -2.92 -2.91 -15.88
N VAL A 77 -2.70 -4.22 -15.90
CA VAL A 77 -1.40 -4.84 -15.63
C VAL A 77 -1.01 -5.74 -16.78
N GLU A 78 0.26 -5.67 -17.17
CA GLU A 78 0.93 -6.63 -18.03
C GLU A 78 2.20 -7.08 -17.31
N ALA A 79 2.07 -8.17 -16.56
CA ALA A 79 3.14 -8.71 -15.72
C ALA A 79 3.29 -10.20 -15.91
N PHE A 80 4.51 -10.68 -15.65
CA PHE A 80 4.88 -12.09 -15.77
C PHE A 80 5.67 -12.51 -14.55
N VAL A 81 5.58 -13.79 -14.19
CA VAL A 81 6.47 -14.39 -13.22
C VAL A 81 7.89 -14.38 -13.80
N VAL A 82 8.83 -13.79 -13.09
CA VAL A 82 10.24 -13.63 -13.52
C VAL A 82 11.20 -14.52 -12.73
N GLY A 83 10.76 -15.07 -11.61
CA GLY A 83 11.55 -15.99 -10.80
C GLY A 83 10.70 -16.70 -9.76
N ALA A 84 11.19 -17.84 -9.30
CA ALA A 84 10.59 -18.60 -8.20
C ALA A 84 11.67 -18.91 -7.14
N GLU A 85 11.36 -18.66 -5.87
CA GLU A 85 12.27 -18.94 -4.75
C GLU A 85 11.68 -20.07 -3.90
N ARG A 86 12.33 -21.23 -3.91
CA ARG A 86 11.95 -22.38 -3.04
C ARG A 86 12.87 -22.54 -1.83
N LEU A 87 14.05 -21.93 -1.89
CA LEU A 87 15.06 -21.92 -0.83
C LEU A 87 15.54 -20.48 -0.64
N PRO A 88 15.86 -20.05 0.60
CA PRO A 88 16.24 -18.66 0.86
C PRO A 88 17.41 -18.21 -0.02
N GLY A 89 17.22 -17.12 -0.77
CA GLY A 89 18.23 -16.47 -1.60
C GLY A 89 18.49 -17.19 -2.91
N THR A 90 17.79 -18.29 -3.20
CA THR A 90 17.97 -19.08 -4.43
C THR A 90 16.78 -18.86 -5.35
N VAL A 91 16.94 -17.89 -6.26
CA VAL A 91 15.94 -17.57 -7.28
C VAL A 91 16.14 -18.46 -8.52
N ILE A 92 15.11 -19.21 -8.86
CA ILE A 92 15.03 -20.14 -10.00
C ILE A 92 14.35 -19.40 -11.15
N THR A 93 15.03 -19.27 -12.29
CA THR A 93 14.52 -18.55 -13.48
C THR A 93 14.17 -19.48 -14.64
N ASP A 94 14.33 -20.80 -14.47
CA ASP A 94 14.05 -21.84 -15.46
C ASP A 94 12.85 -22.73 -15.08
N ASP A 95 12.12 -22.39 -14.01
CA ASP A 95 10.88 -23.07 -13.63
C ASP A 95 9.78 -22.83 -14.68
N PRO A 96 8.93 -23.83 -15.03
CA PRO A 96 7.85 -23.70 -16.02
C PRO A 96 6.86 -22.54 -15.82
N VAL A 97 6.73 -22.04 -14.58
CA VAL A 97 5.89 -20.88 -14.27
C VAL A 97 6.54 -19.55 -14.68
N VAL A 98 7.85 -19.51 -14.90
CA VAL A 98 8.56 -18.30 -15.35
C VAL A 98 8.14 -17.95 -16.78
N GLY A 99 7.84 -16.67 -17.01
CA GLY A 99 7.25 -16.14 -18.24
C GLY A 99 5.72 -16.30 -18.32
N ARG A 100 5.07 -16.87 -17.29
CA ARG A 100 3.60 -16.94 -17.22
C ARG A 100 3.02 -15.64 -16.70
N SER A 101 1.84 -15.28 -17.18
CA SER A 101 1.15 -14.04 -16.84
C SER A 101 0.74 -14.00 -15.38
N VAL A 102 0.76 -12.78 -14.83
CA VAL A 102 0.16 -12.38 -13.56
C VAL A 102 -0.91 -11.34 -13.87
N ASP A 103 -2.15 -11.63 -13.49
CA ASP A 103 -3.31 -10.85 -13.87
C ASP A 103 -4.08 -10.32 -12.66
N MET A 104 -4.57 -9.09 -12.79
CA MET A 104 -5.40 -8.41 -11.80
C MET A 104 -6.66 -7.89 -12.48
N TRP A 105 -7.82 -8.42 -12.09
CA TRP A 105 -9.11 -8.14 -12.70
C TRP A 105 -10.00 -7.36 -11.74
N GLY A 106 -10.97 -6.64 -12.29
CA GLY A 106 -12.08 -6.08 -11.51
C GLY A 106 -13.15 -7.14 -11.26
N HIS A 107 -14.10 -6.81 -10.39
CA HIS A 107 -15.30 -7.63 -10.19
C HIS A 107 -16.28 -7.50 -11.35
N TYR A 108 -17.08 -8.55 -11.58
CA TYR A 108 -18.32 -8.40 -12.35
C TYR A 108 -19.20 -7.38 -11.64
N ASN A 109 -19.64 -6.37 -12.38
CA ASN A 109 -20.50 -5.33 -11.83
C ASN A 109 -21.91 -5.52 -12.40
N GLU A 110 -22.80 -6.08 -11.57
CA GLU A 110 -24.22 -6.27 -11.89
C GLU A 110 -24.91 -4.97 -12.29
N TYR A 111 -24.57 -3.86 -11.62
CA TYR A 111 -25.17 -2.55 -11.86
C TYR A 111 -24.85 -1.98 -13.26
N PHE A 112 -23.68 -2.27 -13.81
CA PHE A 112 -23.31 -1.82 -15.16
C PHE A 112 -23.61 -2.86 -16.25
N ALA A 113 -23.93 -4.11 -15.90
CA ALA A 113 -24.07 -5.23 -16.85
C ALA A 113 -22.90 -5.34 -17.86
N THR A 114 -21.73 -4.78 -17.53
CA THR A 114 -20.56 -4.75 -18.41
C THR A 114 -19.61 -5.89 -18.09
N THR A 115 -19.12 -6.54 -19.13
CA THR A 115 -18.06 -7.57 -19.10
C THR A 115 -16.64 -6.99 -18.97
N ALA A 116 -16.50 -5.67 -18.77
CA ALA A 116 -15.21 -5.01 -18.67
C ALA A 116 -14.57 -5.27 -17.28
N ASN A 117 -14.00 -6.47 -17.15
CA ASN A 117 -13.30 -7.05 -15.98
C ASN A 117 -12.00 -6.34 -15.58
N ARG A 118 -11.86 -5.02 -15.75
CA ARG A 118 -10.62 -4.31 -15.39
C ARG A 118 -10.67 -3.85 -13.94
N ALA A 119 -9.55 -4.00 -13.23
CA ALA A 119 -9.37 -3.41 -11.92
C ALA A 119 -9.56 -1.88 -12.00
N ARG A 120 -9.98 -1.27 -10.90
CA ARG A 120 -10.27 0.17 -10.83
C ARG A 120 -9.18 0.90 -10.08
N VAL A 121 -8.99 2.15 -10.46
CA VAL A 121 -8.21 3.13 -9.71
C VAL A 121 -9.07 4.37 -9.50
N PHE A 122 -9.08 4.89 -8.30
CA PHE A 122 -9.88 6.06 -7.91
C PHE A 122 -9.22 6.80 -6.75
N ASP A 123 -9.55 8.07 -6.59
CA ASP A 123 -9.15 8.83 -5.40
C ASP A 123 -10.25 8.75 -4.35
N VAL A 124 -9.91 8.27 -3.15
CA VAL A 124 -10.85 8.26 -2.01
C VAL A 124 -11.17 9.68 -1.55
N ASP A 125 -10.18 10.57 -1.67
CA ASP A 125 -10.30 12.00 -1.48
C ASP A 125 -9.69 12.68 -2.72
N PRO A 126 -10.49 13.20 -3.66
CA PRO A 126 -9.98 13.81 -4.88
C PRO A 126 -9.14 15.06 -4.61
N SER A 127 -9.18 15.66 -3.43
CA SER A 127 -8.34 16.80 -3.08
C SER A 127 -6.92 16.41 -2.61
N SER A 128 -6.63 15.11 -2.52
CA SER A 128 -5.34 14.57 -2.06
C SER A 128 -4.76 13.57 -3.05
N ASN A 129 -3.46 13.66 -3.29
CA ASN A 129 -2.72 12.66 -4.03
C ASN A 129 -2.28 11.45 -3.19
N TRP A 130 -2.55 11.47 -1.88
CA TRP A 130 -2.20 10.38 -0.98
C TRP A 130 -3.22 9.24 -0.98
N THR A 131 -4.40 9.47 -1.56
CA THR A 131 -5.60 8.62 -1.44
C THR A 131 -5.93 7.84 -2.71
N THR A 132 -5.06 7.89 -3.72
CA THR A 132 -5.19 7.10 -4.96
C THR A 132 -5.15 5.61 -4.64
N THR A 133 -6.29 4.95 -4.77
CA THR A 133 -6.56 3.59 -4.29
C THR A 133 -6.90 2.67 -5.45
N LEU A 134 -6.46 1.42 -5.35
CA LEU A 134 -6.81 0.36 -6.30
C LEU A 134 -7.99 -0.46 -5.76
N MET A 135 -8.81 -0.97 -6.67
CA MET A 135 -9.81 -2.00 -6.41
C MET A 135 -9.59 -3.14 -7.41
N ILE A 136 -8.98 -4.19 -6.89
CA ILE A 136 -8.77 -5.46 -7.56
C ILE A 136 -9.83 -6.41 -7.00
N GLY A 137 -10.57 -7.06 -7.90
CA GLY A 137 -11.60 -8.03 -7.53
C GLY A 137 -11.16 -9.48 -7.66
N ARG A 138 -10.21 -9.77 -8.55
CA ARG A 138 -9.67 -11.13 -8.71
C ARG A 138 -8.20 -11.08 -9.07
N PHE A 139 -7.45 -12.01 -8.51
CA PHE A 139 -6.04 -12.23 -8.80
C PHE A 139 -5.85 -13.59 -9.47
N GLY A 140 -4.89 -13.69 -10.39
CA GLY A 140 -4.51 -14.97 -10.97
C GLY A 140 -3.10 -14.97 -11.55
N PHE A 141 -2.50 -16.16 -11.64
CA PHE A 141 -1.20 -16.35 -12.28
C PHE A 141 -1.10 -17.69 -13.02
N GLY A 142 -0.08 -17.85 -13.86
CA GLY A 142 0.25 -19.11 -14.53
C GLY A 142 -0.30 -19.26 -15.95
N ARG A 143 -1.15 -18.31 -16.40
CA ARG A 143 -1.68 -18.28 -17.77
C ARG A 143 -0.57 -18.00 -18.80
N HIS A 144 -0.67 -18.57 -19.99
CA HIS A 144 0.18 -18.19 -21.12
C HIS A 144 -0.64 -18.07 -22.40
N GLY A 145 -0.49 -16.96 -23.12
CA GLY A 145 -1.34 -16.67 -24.27
C GLY A 145 -2.81 -16.50 -23.86
N ARG A 146 -3.75 -16.99 -24.65
CA ARG A 146 -5.18 -16.92 -24.30
C ARG A 146 -5.51 -17.98 -23.25
N SER A 147 -6.55 -17.75 -22.45
CA SER A 147 -6.94 -18.66 -21.37
C SER A 147 -7.31 -20.07 -21.85
N HIS A 148 -7.63 -20.27 -23.13
CA HIS A 148 -7.88 -21.59 -23.73
C HIS A 148 -6.63 -22.27 -24.30
N ASP A 149 -5.50 -21.56 -24.41
CA ASP A 149 -4.23 -22.14 -24.87
C ASP A 149 -3.54 -22.82 -23.68
N VAL A 150 -3.16 -22.00 -22.69
CA VAL A 150 -2.74 -22.47 -21.37
C VAL A 150 -3.45 -21.65 -20.31
N GLY A 151 -4.31 -22.35 -19.55
CA GLY A 151 -5.09 -21.78 -18.46
C GLY A 151 -4.24 -21.27 -17.30
N TYR A 152 -4.90 -20.65 -16.33
CA TYR A 152 -4.28 -20.25 -15.09
C TYR A 152 -3.81 -21.47 -14.29
N ALA A 153 -2.75 -21.30 -13.50
CA ALA A 153 -2.39 -22.23 -12.44
C ALA A 153 -3.20 -21.95 -11.16
N PHE A 154 -3.50 -20.67 -10.93
CA PHE A 154 -4.24 -20.19 -9.77
C PHE A 154 -5.13 -19.00 -10.13
N THR A 155 -6.32 -18.96 -9.53
CA THR A 155 -7.13 -17.75 -9.44
C THR A 155 -7.79 -17.66 -8.06
N GLY A 156 -8.03 -16.45 -7.58
CA GLY A 156 -8.94 -16.26 -6.46
C GLY A 156 -9.36 -14.82 -6.24
N ASP A 157 -10.39 -14.65 -5.43
CA ASP A 157 -11.06 -13.36 -5.25
C ASP A 157 -10.30 -12.46 -4.28
N VAL A 158 -10.39 -11.16 -4.52
CA VAL A 158 -9.74 -10.11 -3.72
C VAL A 158 -10.82 -9.21 -3.15
N GLU A 159 -10.81 -9.09 -1.83
CA GLU A 159 -11.79 -8.31 -1.09
C GLU A 159 -11.28 -6.91 -0.72
N GLY A 160 -12.22 -5.98 -0.65
CA GLY A 160 -11.98 -4.60 -0.21
C GLY A 160 -11.12 -3.80 -1.19
N PHE A 161 -10.46 -2.77 -0.64
CA PHE A 161 -9.64 -1.83 -1.38
C PHE A 161 -8.17 -2.01 -1.09
N GLN A 162 -7.32 -1.68 -2.05
CA GLN A 162 -5.86 -1.78 -1.95
C GLN A 162 -5.24 -0.38 -1.97
N PRO A 163 -5.39 0.39 -0.87
CA PRO A 163 -4.77 1.70 -0.76
C PRO A 163 -3.24 1.57 -0.72
N PRO A 164 -2.51 2.60 -1.16
CA PRO A 164 -1.07 2.59 -1.13
C PRO A 164 -0.60 2.68 0.33
N ARG A 165 0.22 1.74 0.77
CA ARG A 165 0.77 1.76 2.13
C ARG A 165 2.03 2.58 2.24
N TRP A 166 2.91 2.40 1.28
CA TRP A 166 4.15 3.16 1.19
C TRP A 166 4.08 4.00 -0.08
N GLN A 167 4.21 5.31 0.09
CA GLN A 167 4.25 6.27 -1.00
C GLN A 167 5.56 7.03 -0.88
N VAL A 168 6.28 7.11 -2.00
CA VAL A 168 7.47 7.94 -2.13
C VAL A 168 7.12 9.01 -3.14
N PHE A 169 7.22 10.26 -2.73
CA PHE A 169 7.12 11.43 -3.60
C PHE A 169 8.53 11.93 -3.89
N ASP A 170 8.71 12.54 -5.06
CA ASP A 170 9.97 13.23 -5.36
C ASP A 170 10.18 14.37 -4.36
N ALA A 171 11.43 14.66 -4.01
CA ALA A 171 11.71 15.89 -3.28
C ALA A 171 11.34 17.04 -4.21
N ALA A 172 10.42 17.91 -3.77
CA ALA A 172 10.03 19.07 -4.56
C ALA A 172 11.32 19.83 -4.93
N ARG A 173 11.71 19.82 -6.22
CA ARG A 173 12.79 20.68 -6.69
C ARG A 173 12.24 22.11 -6.63
N PRO A 174 12.84 23.01 -5.83
CA PRO A 174 12.31 24.36 -5.67
C PRO A 174 12.30 25.19 -6.97
N ASP A 175 12.97 24.71 -8.04
CA ASP A 175 13.16 25.42 -9.31
C ASP A 175 12.25 24.97 -10.48
N THR A 176 11.35 24.00 -10.29
CA THR A 176 10.44 23.59 -11.38
C THR A 176 9.00 24.01 -11.08
N ASP A 177 8.57 25.11 -11.70
CA ASP A 177 7.19 25.65 -11.69
C ASP A 177 6.12 24.70 -12.28
N THR A 178 6.47 23.47 -12.66
CA THR A 178 5.54 22.47 -13.18
C THR A 178 4.83 21.71 -12.05
N VAL A 179 3.76 22.32 -11.56
CA VAL A 179 2.85 21.80 -10.51
C VAL A 179 2.37 20.35 -10.80
N THR A 180 2.25 19.96 -12.07
CA THR A 180 1.81 18.61 -12.49
C THR A 180 2.77 17.48 -12.09
N ALA A 181 4.09 17.68 -12.14
CA ALA A 181 5.07 16.65 -11.81
C ALA A 181 5.10 16.32 -10.30
N SER A 182 4.67 17.28 -9.47
CA SER A 182 4.69 17.21 -8.00
C SER A 182 3.56 16.37 -7.37
N ARG A 183 2.54 15.98 -8.15
CA ARG A 183 1.32 15.37 -7.59
C ARG A 183 1.29 13.86 -7.63
N LEU A 184 2.06 13.17 -8.47
CA LEU A 184 2.08 11.70 -8.48
C LEU A 184 3.29 11.16 -7.71
N PRO A 185 3.11 10.09 -6.91
CA PRO A 185 4.23 9.42 -6.27
C PRO A 185 5.19 8.84 -7.32
N VAL A 186 6.48 8.86 -7.02
CA VAL A 186 7.52 8.17 -7.81
C VAL A 186 7.48 6.66 -7.57
N SER A 187 7.00 6.23 -6.40
CA SER A 187 6.73 4.83 -6.11
C SER A 187 5.57 4.66 -5.14
N THR A 188 4.73 3.64 -5.36
CA THR A 188 3.69 3.21 -4.42
C THR A 188 3.75 1.71 -4.18
N VAL A 189 3.57 1.28 -2.93
CA VAL A 189 3.49 -0.13 -2.55
C VAL A 189 2.07 -0.47 -2.16
N HIS A 190 1.56 -1.54 -2.76
CA HIS A 190 0.26 -2.12 -2.51
C HIS A 190 0.43 -3.56 -2.02
N GLN A 191 -0.48 -3.99 -1.16
CA GLN A 191 -0.54 -5.36 -0.68
C GLN A 191 -2.00 -5.77 -0.47
N PHE A 192 -2.30 -7.00 -0.83
CA PHE A 192 -3.57 -7.66 -0.52
C PHE A 192 -3.34 -9.15 -0.31
N VAL A 193 -4.39 -9.83 0.15
CA VAL A 193 -4.39 -11.29 0.29
C VAL A 193 -5.52 -11.89 -0.51
N VAL A 194 -5.32 -13.12 -0.94
CA VAL A 194 -6.37 -14.04 -1.38
C VAL A 194 -6.49 -15.07 -0.28
N ALA A 195 -7.54 -14.98 0.53
CA ALA A 195 -7.74 -15.84 1.69
C ALA A 195 -8.13 -17.27 1.27
N GLY A 196 -7.71 -18.27 2.05
CA GLY A 196 -7.80 -19.71 1.79
C GLY A 196 -9.18 -20.35 1.88
N ASP A 197 -10.25 -19.57 1.75
CA ASP A 197 -11.63 -20.06 1.75
C ASP A 197 -12.09 -20.50 0.34
N GLU A 198 -13.41 -20.56 0.11
CA GLU A 198 -14.01 -20.90 -1.19
C GLU A 198 -13.54 -20.02 -2.36
N ALA A 199 -12.87 -18.90 -2.08
CA ALA A 199 -12.33 -17.97 -3.07
C ALA A 199 -11.06 -18.47 -3.78
N MET A 200 -10.34 -19.49 -3.28
CA MET A 200 -9.10 -19.98 -3.90
C MET A 200 -9.34 -21.17 -4.85
N HIS A 201 -8.90 -21.02 -6.10
CA HIS A 201 -8.98 -22.06 -7.10
C HIS A 201 -7.61 -22.39 -7.69
N TRP A 202 -7.12 -23.57 -7.35
CA TRP A 202 -5.96 -24.20 -7.99
C TRP A 202 -6.43 -25.00 -9.21
N LEU A 203 -5.86 -24.70 -10.37
CA LEU A 203 -6.27 -25.30 -11.64
C LEU A 203 -5.18 -26.24 -12.15
N GLU A 204 -5.54 -27.12 -13.09
CA GLU A 204 -4.57 -28.06 -13.68
C GLU A 204 -3.58 -27.30 -14.57
N GLU A 205 -2.39 -27.05 -14.03
CA GLU A 205 -1.30 -26.38 -14.75
C GLU A 205 -0.62 -27.34 -15.74
N ARG A 206 -0.40 -26.87 -16.98
CA ARG A 206 0.42 -27.59 -17.96
C ARG A 206 1.43 -26.66 -18.64
N PRO A 207 2.73 -26.98 -18.63
CA PRO A 207 3.41 -28.06 -17.89
C PRO A 207 3.48 -27.74 -16.39
N GLY A 208 3.39 -28.77 -15.54
CA GLY A 208 3.35 -28.58 -14.08
C GLY A 208 4.64 -27.96 -13.53
N SER A 209 4.52 -26.84 -12.82
CA SER A 209 5.62 -26.14 -12.17
C SER A 209 5.91 -26.74 -10.79
N PRO A 210 7.16 -27.14 -10.49
CA PRO A 210 7.56 -27.51 -9.15
C PRO A 210 7.38 -26.40 -8.11
N ALA A 211 7.59 -25.13 -8.49
CA ALA A 211 7.35 -23.99 -7.62
C ALA A 211 5.86 -23.82 -7.28
N VAL A 212 4.98 -23.92 -8.27
CA VAL A 212 3.52 -23.83 -8.07
C VAL A 212 3.00 -25.00 -7.24
N ALA A 213 3.47 -26.22 -7.52
CA ALA A 213 3.12 -27.40 -6.73
C ALA A 213 3.52 -27.22 -5.27
N HIS A 214 4.74 -26.76 -5.00
CA HIS A 214 5.20 -26.49 -3.64
C HIS A 214 4.38 -25.37 -2.96
N LEU A 215 4.04 -24.30 -3.69
CA LEU A 215 3.21 -23.22 -3.16
C LEU A 215 1.82 -23.73 -2.76
N ARG A 216 1.19 -24.52 -3.63
CA ARG A 216 -0.10 -25.16 -3.36
C ARG A 216 -0.04 -26.06 -2.13
N ASP A 217 1.00 -26.88 -2.01
CA ASP A 217 1.16 -27.81 -0.89
C ASP A 217 1.36 -27.05 0.44
N VAL A 218 2.12 -25.95 0.44
CA VAL A 218 2.28 -25.09 1.64
C VAL A 218 0.98 -24.39 2.01
N VAL A 219 0.22 -23.91 1.02
CA VAL A 219 -1.10 -23.30 1.27
C VAL A 219 -2.11 -24.31 1.82
N ALA A 220 -2.06 -25.57 1.36
CA ALA A 220 -2.91 -26.64 1.88
C ALA A 220 -2.47 -27.15 3.27
N SER A 221 -1.28 -26.74 3.76
CA SER A 221 -0.77 -27.18 5.05
C SER A 221 -1.35 -26.36 6.22
N ALA A 222 -1.40 -26.97 7.42
CA ALA A 222 -1.86 -26.28 8.61
C ALA A 222 -0.94 -25.10 8.95
N GLY A 223 -1.53 -23.92 9.17
CA GLY A 223 -0.82 -22.70 9.55
C GLY A 223 -0.54 -21.72 8.42
N THR A 224 -1.12 -21.95 7.24
CA THR A 224 -1.25 -20.98 6.14
C THR A 224 -2.74 -20.70 5.92
N ASP A 225 -3.10 -19.44 5.74
CA ASP A 225 -4.48 -18.96 5.63
C ASP A 225 -4.78 -18.33 4.26
N GLY A 226 -3.84 -18.42 3.31
CA GLY A 226 -4.03 -17.95 1.94
C GLY A 226 -2.73 -17.56 1.24
N LEU A 227 -2.85 -16.65 0.27
CA LEU A 227 -1.72 -16.02 -0.41
C LEU A 227 -1.68 -14.53 -0.13
N VAL A 228 -0.49 -13.97 0.04
CA VAL A 228 -0.24 -12.53 0.04
C VAL A 228 0.39 -12.14 -1.29
N VAL A 229 -0.10 -11.04 -1.84
CA VAL A 229 0.44 -10.41 -3.04
C VAL A 229 0.89 -9.02 -2.65
N GLN A 230 2.19 -8.77 -2.78
CA GLN A 230 2.75 -7.44 -2.61
C GLN A 230 3.35 -6.98 -3.94
N PHE A 231 3.11 -5.73 -4.31
CA PHE A 231 3.72 -5.15 -5.49
C PHE A 231 3.97 -3.65 -5.31
N ALA A 232 4.93 -3.15 -6.07
CA ALA A 232 5.18 -1.74 -6.21
C ALA A 232 4.96 -1.27 -7.64
N LEU A 233 4.45 -0.05 -7.76
CA LEU A 233 4.43 0.73 -8.98
C LEU A 233 5.58 1.74 -8.92
N TYR A 234 6.33 1.88 -10.00
CA TYR A 234 7.39 2.88 -10.15
C TYR A 234 7.15 3.73 -11.37
N ARG A 235 7.20 5.04 -11.18
CA ARG A 235 7.00 6.01 -12.25
C ARG A 235 8.22 5.97 -13.19
N GLY A 236 7.97 6.03 -14.49
CA GLY A 236 9.03 6.28 -15.47
C GLY A 236 9.59 7.70 -15.34
N SER A 237 10.72 7.97 -15.99
CA SER A 237 11.38 9.29 -15.97
C SER A 237 10.63 10.36 -16.78
N THR A 238 9.81 9.96 -17.75
CA THR A 238 9.05 10.89 -18.61
C THR A 238 7.59 10.96 -18.16
N PRO A 239 7.08 12.15 -17.80
CA PRO A 239 5.65 12.33 -17.54
C PRO A 239 4.83 11.95 -18.79
N PRO A 240 3.68 11.27 -18.62
CA PRO A 240 2.79 11.02 -19.76
C PRO A 240 2.25 12.36 -20.31
N PRO A 241 1.95 12.44 -21.62
CA PRO A 241 1.23 13.58 -22.15
C PRO A 241 -0.14 13.72 -21.46
N PRO A 242 -0.73 14.93 -21.43
CA PRO A 242 -2.10 15.11 -20.97
C PRO A 242 -3.04 14.14 -21.69
N GLU A 243 -4.05 13.67 -20.96
CA GLU A 243 -5.12 12.75 -21.38
C GLU A 243 -4.68 11.31 -21.68
N ALA A 244 -3.39 11.00 -21.53
CA ALA A 244 -2.89 9.63 -21.64
C ALA A 244 -2.92 8.89 -20.28
N PRO A 245 -3.14 7.55 -20.29
CA PRO A 245 -2.91 6.71 -19.11
C PRO A 245 -1.48 6.88 -18.58
N THR A 246 -1.34 6.91 -17.26
CA THR A 246 -0.02 6.95 -16.62
C THR A 246 0.63 5.58 -16.67
N PRO A 247 1.82 5.43 -17.29
CA PRO A 247 2.55 4.18 -17.31
C PRO A 247 3.38 3.99 -16.04
N TRP A 248 3.46 2.76 -15.58
CA TRP A 248 4.22 2.33 -14.42
C TRP A 248 5.07 1.12 -14.79
N ARG A 249 6.27 1.04 -14.23
CA ARG A 249 6.95 -0.24 -14.04
C ARG A 249 6.36 -0.92 -12.81
N LEU A 250 6.24 -2.23 -12.84
CA LEU A 250 5.69 -3.02 -11.75
C LEU A 250 6.64 -4.16 -11.39
N ARG A 251 6.82 -4.40 -10.09
CA ARG A 251 7.42 -5.63 -9.56
C ARG A 251 6.69 -6.06 -8.31
N GLY A 252 6.73 -7.34 -7.99
CA GLY A 252 6.07 -7.86 -6.80
C GLY A 252 6.38 -9.33 -6.51
N THR A 253 5.73 -9.83 -5.47
CA THR A 253 5.89 -11.19 -4.97
C THR A 253 4.54 -11.75 -4.53
N VAL A 254 4.32 -13.02 -4.86
CA VAL A 254 3.25 -13.88 -4.34
C VAL A 254 3.87 -14.89 -3.40
N ALA A 255 3.25 -15.12 -2.25
CA ALA A 255 3.75 -16.04 -1.23
C ALA A 255 2.64 -16.53 -0.30
N PRO A 256 2.87 -17.56 0.51
CA PRO A 256 1.98 -17.97 1.59
C PRO A 256 1.71 -16.81 2.56
N TRP A 257 0.46 -16.73 3.03
CA TRP A 257 0.02 -15.76 4.01
C TRP A 257 -0.59 -16.44 5.22
N ARG A 258 -0.46 -15.79 6.38
CA ARG A 258 -1.07 -16.23 7.64
C ARG A 258 -1.96 -15.13 8.17
N GLU A 259 -3.09 -15.48 8.77
CA GLU A 259 -4.07 -14.55 9.30
C GLU A 259 -3.44 -13.66 10.39
N ALA A 260 -2.42 -14.15 11.09
CA ALA A 260 -1.64 -13.39 12.07
C ALA A 260 -0.89 -12.19 11.46
N GLU A 261 -0.64 -12.19 10.16
CA GLU A 261 0.06 -11.14 9.43
C GLU A 261 -0.91 -10.06 8.90
N PRO A 262 -0.46 -8.81 8.71
CA PRO A 262 -1.32 -7.77 8.16
C PRO A 262 -1.72 -8.09 6.73
N ARG A 263 -3.01 -7.96 6.42
CA ARG A 263 -3.53 -8.25 5.08
C ARG A 263 -2.99 -7.27 4.03
N SER A 264 -3.00 -5.99 4.38
CA SER A 264 -2.75 -4.92 3.43
C SER A 264 -1.53 -4.07 3.77
N TYR A 265 -0.65 -4.51 4.69
CA TYR A 265 0.58 -3.81 5.07
C TYR A 265 1.80 -4.75 5.07
N PRO A 266 2.99 -4.30 4.61
CA PRO A 266 4.21 -5.13 4.59
C PRO A 266 4.53 -5.75 5.96
N ALA A 267 4.63 -7.08 6.00
CA ALA A 267 4.96 -7.86 7.19
C ALA A 267 6.46 -7.76 7.54
N GLY A 268 6.82 -8.11 8.77
CA GLY A 268 8.21 -8.12 9.26
C GLY A 268 8.59 -6.92 10.14
N ARG A 269 9.84 -6.88 10.57
CA ARG A 269 10.40 -5.79 11.39
C ARG A 269 10.55 -4.54 10.53
N LEU A 270 9.84 -3.47 10.88
CA LEU A 270 9.84 -2.23 10.11
C LEU A 270 11.07 -1.39 10.45
N LEU A 271 11.86 -1.03 9.43
CA LEU A 271 12.94 -0.05 9.55
C LEU A 271 12.56 1.22 8.79
N THR A 272 12.73 2.39 9.41
CA THR A 272 12.36 3.70 8.85
C THR A 272 13.50 4.71 8.94
N ALA A 273 13.61 5.59 7.95
CA ALA A 273 14.60 6.65 7.93
C ALA A 273 14.25 7.74 8.97
N PRO A 274 15.23 8.21 9.76
CA PRO A 274 15.01 9.33 10.67
C PRO A 274 14.93 10.66 9.89
N GLY A 275 14.09 11.58 10.36
CA GLY A 275 13.98 12.94 9.82
C GLY A 275 13.30 13.05 8.45
N PRO A 276 13.17 14.26 7.90
CA PRO A 276 12.52 14.49 6.61
C PRO A 276 13.34 13.94 5.43
N ALA A 277 12.76 13.90 4.22
CA ALA A 277 13.34 13.25 3.05
C ALA A 277 14.60 13.96 2.51
N ASP A 278 14.61 15.28 2.63
CA ASP A 278 15.68 16.22 2.25
C ASP A 278 16.87 16.23 3.23
N ALA A 279 16.71 15.67 4.44
CA ALA A 279 17.78 15.61 5.42
C ALA A 279 18.91 14.62 5.06
N HIS A 280 18.71 13.76 4.05
CA HIS A 280 19.70 12.78 3.64
C HIS A 280 20.37 13.19 2.34
N PRO A 281 21.72 13.29 2.29
CA PRO A 281 22.45 13.75 1.11
C PRO A 281 22.44 12.78 -0.08
N HIS A 282 21.78 11.62 0.05
CA HIS A 282 21.77 10.55 -0.94
C HIS A 282 20.39 9.87 -1.02
N PRO A 283 20.02 9.29 -2.17
CA PRO A 283 18.82 8.46 -2.28
C PRO A 283 18.99 7.19 -1.45
N ILE A 284 18.43 7.21 -0.23
CA ILE A 284 18.35 6.04 0.63
C ILE A 284 16.94 5.45 0.56
N PRO A 285 16.78 4.12 0.75
CA PRO A 285 15.48 3.57 1.09
C PRO A 285 14.92 4.35 2.28
N ARG A 286 13.66 4.77 2.22
CA ARG A 286 13.00 5.49 3.34
C ARG A 286 12.41 4.54 4.37
N ARG A 287 12.13 3.31 3.93
CA ARG A 287 11.56 2.24 4.74
C ARG A 287 11.81 0.90 4.07
N LEU A 288 11.92 -0.13 4.89
CA LEU A 288 11.93 -1.54 4.46
C LEU A 288 11.41 -2.40 5.60
N THR A 289 11.14 -3.66 5.32
CA THR A 289 10.87 -4.67 6.36
C THR A 289 11.90 -5.79 6.29
N VAL A 290 12.21 -6.40 7.44
CA VAL A 290 13.11 -7.55 7.53
C VAL A 290 12.53 -8.67 8.38
N ASP A 291 12.91 -9.90 8.07
CA ASP A 291 12.74 -11.06 8.93
C ASP A 291 14.12 -11.60 9.25
N VAL A 292 14.35 -11.88 10.53
CA VAL A 292 15.61 -12.42 11.03
C VAL A 292 15.32 -13.84 11.47
N SER A 293 15.66 -14.80 10.62
CA SER A 293 15.58 -16.23 10.94
C SER A 293 16.90 -16.72 11.54
N PRO A 294 16.96 -17.94 12.08
CA PRO A 294 18.21 -18.51 12.60
C PRO A 294 19.34 -18.61 11.56
N THR A 295 19.01 -18.83 10.27
CA THR A 295 20.02 -19.13 9.23
C THR A 295 20.18 -18.04 8.18
N HIS A 296 19.19 -17.17 8.02
CA HIS A 296 19.18 -16.13 7.01
C HIS A 296 18.40 -14.90 7.47
N VAL A 297 18.66 -13.77 6.83
CA VAL A 297 17.85 -12.56 6.93
C VAL A 297 17.20 -12.31 5.59
N THR A 298 15.90 -12.11 5.59
CA THR A 298 15.17 -11.65 4.40
C THR A 298 14.92 -10.16 4.52
N PHE A 299 15.18 -9.44 3.43
CA PHE A 299 14.93 -8.02 3.26
C PHE A 299 13.85 -7.83 2.23
N ASN A 300 12.80 -7.10 2.58
CA ASN A 300 11.82 -6.60 1.65
C ASN A 300 12.19 -5.17 1.24
N LEU A 301 12.80 -5.09 0.07
CA LEU A 301 13.28 -3.87 -0.60
C LEU A 301 12.27 -3.37 -1.65
N ILE A 302 10.99 -3.77 -1.56
CA ILE A 302 9.96 -3.39 -2.53
C ILE A 302 9.77 -1.86 -2.64
N ALA A 303 10.08 -1.07 -1.62
CA ALA A 303 10.04 0.40 -1.70
C ALA A 303 11.38 1.04 -2.12
N GLY A 304 12.41 0.25 -2.37
CA GLY A 304 13.73 0.73 -2.80
C GLY A 304 13.63 1.50 -4.12
N SER A 305 14.27 2.67 -4.17
CA SER A 305 14.30 3.51 -5.36
C SER A 305 15.02 2.81 -6.50
N VAL A 306 14.29 2.59 -7.60
CA VAL A 306 14.85 2.32 -8.92
C VAL A 306 15.70 3.53 -9.29
N GLY A 307 17.03 3.39 -9.25
CA GLY A 307 17.96 4.50 -9.53
C GLY A 307 19.14 4.66 -8.56
N ALA A 308 19.25 3.86 -7.50
CA ALA A 308 20.48 3.81 -6.70
C ALA A 308 21.72 3.36 -7.52
N ALA A 309 21.51 2.81 -8.72
CA ALA A 309 22.56 2.44 -9.66
C ALA A 309 23.40 3.63 -10.19
N ASP A 310 22.90 4.88 -10.10
CA ASP A 310 23.67 6.06 -10.53
C ASP A 310 24.71 6.52 -9.50
N HIS A 311 24.76 5.88 -8.32
CA HIS A 311 25.86 6.01 -7.39
C HIS A 311 26.57 4.66 -7.36
N GLY A 312 27.41 4.47 -8.38
CA GLY A 312 28.07 3.21 -8.68
C GLY A 312 28.61 2.50 -7.45
N ASP A 313 28.52 1.17 -7.48
CA ASP A 313 29.24 0.26 -6.61
C ASP A 313 30.70 0.70 -6.55
N THR A 314 31.01 1.54 -5.56
CA THR A 314 32.38 1.90 -5.28
C THR A 314 32.90 0.71 -4.48
N GLU A 315 34.00 0.09 -4.93
CA GLU A 315 34.57 -1.06 -4.24
C GLU A 315 34.64 -0.82 -2.73
N GLY A 316 34.04 -1.72 -1.96
CA GLY A 316 34.01 -1.64 -0.50
C GLY A 316 32.77 -1.00 0.13
N GLU A 317 31.80 -0.50 -0.64
CA GLU A 317 30.50 -0.12 -0.06
C GLU A 317 29.60 -1.35 0.20
N ALA A 318 28.89 -1.34 1.34
CA ALA A 318 27.95 -2.40 1.68
C ALA A 318 26.81 -1.89 2.57
N TRP A 319 25.69 -2.60 2.54
CA TRP A 319 24.57 -2.39 3.45
C TRP A 319 24.62 -3.44 4.56
N GLU A 320 24.76 -2.99 5.81
CA GLU A 320 24.86 -3.86 6.98
C GLU A 320 23.61 -3.71 7.85
N LEU A 321 22.93 -4.82 8.14
CA LEU A 321 21.93 -4.88 9.20
C LEU A 321 22.64 -5.19 10.51
N ARG A 322 22.46 -4.34 11.52
CA ARG A 322 23.16 -4.47 12.81
C ARG A 322 22.20 -4.30 13.98
N THR A 323 22.59 -4.78 15.16
CA THR A 323 21.87 -4.45 16.40
C THR A 323 22.30 -3.10 16.94
N THR A 324 21.37 -2.33 17.50
CA THR A 324 21.62 -0.99 18.02
C THR A 324 22.39 -1.01 19.36
N PRO A 325 22.05 -1.86 20.35
CA PRO A 325 22.76 -1.83 21.64
C PRO A 325 24.18 -2.38 21.58
N GLY A 326 24.44 -3.36 20.72
CA GLY A 326 25.70 -4.10 20.68
C GLY A 326 26.53 -3.93 19.41
N ASP A 327 26.08 -3.11 18.46
CA ASP A 327 26.68 -2.94 17.13
C ASP A 327 27.06 -4.28 16.46
N ARG A 328 26.24 -5.32 16.65
CA ARG A 328 26.55 -6.67 16.12
C ARG A 328 26.01 -6.80 14.70
N LEU A 329 26.83 -7.29 13.78
CA LEU A 329 26.42 -7.60 12.41
C LEU A 329 25.43 -8.77 12.40
N ILE A 330 24.28 -8.56 11.75
CA ILE A 330 23.20 -9.55 11.60
C ILE A 330 23.11 -10.05 10.17
N ALA A 331 23.33 -9.17 9.18
CA ALA A 331 23.42 -9.55 7.78
C ALA A 331 24.13 -8.46 6.98
N GLU A 332 24.73 -8.87 5.87
CA GLU A 332 25.27 -7.97 4.84
C GLU A 332 24.47 -8.17 3.56
N LEU A 333 23.93 -7.08 3.03
CA LEU A 333 23.21 -7.02 1.77
C LEU A 333 24.22 -6.76 0.63
N PRO A 334 24.13 -7.49 -0.49
CA PRO A 334 24.95 -7.23 -1.67
C PRO A 334 24.80 -5.78 -2.17
N GLY A 335 25.88 -5.25 -2.75
CA GLY A 335 25.83 -4.01 -3.54
C GLY A 335 24.76 -4.11 -4.63
N GLY A 336 24.05 -3.01 -4.88
CA GLY A 336 22.98 -2.95 -5.90
C GLY A 336 21.67 -3.70 -5.56
N ALA A 337 21.55 -4.39 -4.42
CA ALA A 337 20.34 -5.12 -4.06
C ALA A 337 19.08 -4.23 -4.07
N GLY A 338 18.03 -4.68 -4.79
CA GLY A 338 16.76 -3.96 -4.91
C GLY A 338 16.76 -2.74 -5.84
N ALA A 339 17.90 -2.39 -6.48
CA ALA A 339 18.01 -1.24 -7.38
C ALA A 339 17.38 -1.49 -8.76
N ASP A 340 17.38 -2.74 -9.23
CA ASP A 340 16.77 -3.11 -10.50
C ASP A 340 15.31 -3.55 -10.32
N ALA A 341 14.40 -2.91 -11.05
CA ALA A 341 12.99 -3.28 -11.09
C ALA A 341 12.75 -4.59 -11.85
N THR A 342 13.70 -5.01 -12.69
CA THR A 342 13.63 -6.26 -13.47
C THR A 342 14.32 -7.44 -12.82
N ALA A 343 14.89 -7.26 -11.63
CA ALA A 343 15.53 -8.34 -10.88
C ALA A 343 14.54 -9.50 -10.64
N PRO A 344 14.99 -10.76 -10.77
CA PRO A 344 14.11 -11.93 -10.65
C PRO A 344 13.68 -12.20 -9.20
N ASP A 345 14.20 -11.42 -8.24
CA ASP A 345 13.88 -11.47 -6.80
C ASP A 345 12.65 -10.63 -6.40
N GLY A 346 12.05 -9.88 -7.33
CA GLY A 346 10.85 -9.07 -7.08
C GLY A 346 11.02 -8.01 -5.97
N GLY A 347 12.25 -7.69 -5.57
CA GLY A 347 12.54 -6.81 -4.43
C GLY A 347 12.57 -7.51 -3.06
N VAL A 348 12.54 -8.84 -2.99
CA VAL A 348 12.68 -9.60 -1.74
C VAL A 348 13.98 -10.41 -1.79
N VAL A 349 14.94 -10.07 -0.94
CA VAL A 349 16.30 -10.63 -0.97
C VAL A 349 16.60 -11.34 0.34
N ALA A 350 16.94 -12.62 0.30
CA ALA A 350 17.43 -13.34 1.46
C ALA A 350 18.95 -13.54 1.40
N VAL A 351 19.62 -13.31 2.52
CA VAL A 351 21.08 -13.46 2.66
C VAL A 351 21.42 -14.31 3.90
N PRO A 352 22.52 -15.06 3.88
CA PRO A 352 22.94 -15.84 5.04
C PRO A 352 23.16 -14.99 6.29
N ARG A 353 22.81 -15.53 7.46
CA ARG A 353 23.07 -14.91 8.76
C ARG A 353 24.41 -15.40 9.31
N PRO A 354 25.31 -14.52 9.78
CA PRO A 354 26.56 -14.93 10.41
C PRO A 354 26.32 -15.74 11.70
N PRO A 355 27.12 -16.79 11.99
CA PRO A 355 27.03 -17.55 13.23
C PRO A 355 27.26 -16.69 14.49
N GLY A 356 26.62 -17.06 15.62
CA GLY A 356 26.83 -16.38 16.91
C GLY A 356 26.02 -15.10 17.11
N SER A 357 25.02 -14.86 16.25
CA SER A 357 24.16 -13.68 16.32
C SER A 357 22.81 -13.93 17.00
N ASP A 358 22.63 -15.08 17.66
CA ASP A 358 21.33 -15.67 18.07
C ASP A 358 20.44 -14.75 18.93
N THR A 359 21.02 -13.85 19.74
CA THR A 359 20.25 -12.93 20.59
C THR A 359 19.60 -11.75 19.84
N ALA A 360 19.88 -11.59 18.55
CA ALA A 360 19.42 -10.44 17.75
C ALA A 360 17.90 -10.38 17.51
N GLU A 361 17.18 -11.49 17.76
CA GLU A 361 15.73 -11.52 17.62
C GLU A 361 15.03 -10.50 18.54
N HIS A 362 15.62 -10.22 19.70
CA HIS A 362 15.05 -9.32 20.70
C HIS A 362 15.70 -7.93 20.75
N GLU A 363 16.79 -7.72 20.02
CA GLU A 363 17.54 -6.46 20.04
C GLU A 363 17.10 -5.51 18.92
N ALA A 364 17.06 -4.21 19.18
CA ALA A 364 16.71 -3.19 18.18
C ALA A 364 17.65 -3.26 16.97
N LEU A 365 17.12 -3.16 15.75
CA LEU A 365 17.90 -3.19 14.51
C LEU A 365 18.13 -1.80 13.93
N CYS A 366 19.24 -1.65 13.23
CA CYS A 366 19.51 -0.53 12.34
C CYS A 366 20.10 -1.03 11.03
N LEU A 367 19.75 -0.35 9.93
CA LEU A 367 20.47 -0.51 8.67
C LEU A 367 21.55 0.56 8.59
N VAL A 368 22.75 0.14 8.27
CA VAL A 368 23.95 0.97 8.18
C VAL A 368 24.49 0.89 6.76
N ARG A 369 24.86 2.04 6.19
CA ARG A 369 25.71 2.07 4.99
C ARG A 369 27.16 2.10 5.43
N ARG A 370 27.93 1.09 5.05
CA ARG A 370 29.39 1.09 5.15
C ARG A 370 29.95 1.67 3.85
N ARG A 371 30.77 2.72 3.96
CA ARG A 371 31.49 3.34 2.84
C ARG A 371 32.82 2.62 2.57
N GLY A 372 33.41 2.88 1.40
CA GLY A 372 34.72 2.32 1.02
C GLY A 372 35.87 2.71 1.96
N ASP A 373 35.74 3.82 2.70
CA ASP A 373 36.68 4.24 3.76
C ASP A 373 36.47 3.52 5.11
N GLY A 374 35.49 2.61 5.17
CA GLY A 374 35.09 1.89 6.39
C GLY A 374 34.10 2.66 7.29
N THR A 375 33.78 3.92 6.96
CA THR A 375 32.84 4.72 7.73
C THR A 375 31.43 4.11 7.70
N ARG A 376 30.80 4.02 8.87
CA ARG A 376 29.44 3.47 9.05
C ARG A 376 28.44 4.59 9.32
N ILE A 377 27.40 4.67 8.49
CA ILE A 377 26.35 5.68 8.60
C ILE A 377 25.00 4.98 8.81
N PRO A 378 24.36 5.11 9.98
CA PRO A 378 23.00 4.60 10.19
C PRO A 378 22.00 5.32 9.28
N VAL A 379 21.29 4.57 8.44
CA VAL A 379 20.31 5.11 7.48
C VAL A 379 18.88 4.85 7.91
N LEU A 380 18.61 3.68 8.50
CA LEU A 380 17.29 3.28 8.96
C LEU A 380 17.39 2.75 10.38
N ARG A 381 16.36 3.03 11.17
CA ARG A 381 16.20 2.52 12.53
C ARG A 381 14.93 1.73 12.60
N GLU A 382 14.96 0.65 13.36
CA GLU A 382 13.76 -0.13 13.62
C GLU A 382 12.72 0.72 14.37
N GLN A 383 11.49 0.67 13.86
CA GLN A 383 10.32 1.07 14.61
C GLN A 383 9.81 -0.14 15.39
N GLU A 384 10.13 -0.18 16.68
CA GLU A 384 9.84 -1.33 17.55
C GLU A 384 8.34 -1.67 17.62
N ILE A 385 7.49 -0.66 17.76
CA ILE A 385 6.04 -0.81 17.82
C ILE A 385 5.42 -0.25 16.53
N ASN A 386 4.72 -1.11 15.80
CA ASN A 386 3.97 -0.73 14.62
C ASN A 386 2.47 -1.04 14.86
N VAL A 387 1.62 -0.03 14.68
CA VAL A 387 0.16 -0.18 14.79
C VAL A 387 -0.43 0.00 13.40
N GLN A 388 -1.20 -0.97 12.94
CA GLN A 388 -1.77 -1.00 11.59
C GLN A 388 -3.22 -1.47 11.61
N ALA A 389 -4.05 -0.93 10.72
CA ALA A 389 -5.37 -1.47 10.42
C ALA A 389 -5.29 -2.45 9.23
N ASP A 390 -6.06 -3.54 9.26
CA ASP A 390 -6.17 -4.46 8.10
C ASP A 390 -6.93 -3.82 6.93
N ASP A 391 -7.88 -2.94 7.24
CA ASP A 391 -8.60 -2.09 6.28
C ASP A 391 -8.06 -0.66 6.38
N ALA A 392 -7.17 -0.26 5.47
CA ALA A 392 -6.69 1.13 5.41
C ALA A 392 -7.64 2.10 4.73
N CYS A 393 -8.68 1.59 4.08
CA CYS A 393 -9.64 2.39 3.35
C CYS A 393 -11.02 1.79 3.59
N VAL A 394 -11.90 2.60 4.16
CA VAL A 394 -13.30 2.25 4.36
C VAL A 394 -14.17 3.34 3.75
N ILE A 395 -15.23 2.92 3.08
CA ILE A 395 -16.26 3.81 2.54
C ILE A 395 -17.47 3.63 3.44
N LEU A 396 -17.92 4.73 4.05
CA LEU A 396 -19.05 4.75 4.96
C LEU A 396 -20.20 5.50 4.30
N GLU A 397 -21.38 4.89 4.34
CA GLU A 397 -22.61 5.60 4.00
C GLU A 397 -23.14 6.33 5.25
N HIS A 398 -23.93 7.38 5.03
CA HIS A 398 -24.55 8.05 6.17
C HIS A 398 -25.68 7.19 6.71
N PRO A 399 -25.85 7.16 8.05
CA PRO A 399 -26.95 6.44 8.64
C PRO A 399 -28.29 7.10 8.27
N ASP A 400 -29.30 6.28 7.96
CA ASP A 400 -30.67 6.74 7.66
C ASP A 400 -31.35 7.39 8.89
N GLY A 401 -30.82 7.16 10.10
CA GLY A 401 -31.24 7.79 11.35
C GLY A 401 -30.23 7.56 12.49
N GLU A 402 -30.43 8.18 13.66
CA GLU A 402 -29.49 8.12 14.80
C GLU A 402 -29.23 6.72 15.39
N HIS A 403 -29.97 5.71 14.94
CA HIS A 403 -29.85 4.31 15.39
C HIS A 403 -29.66 3.35 14.22
N ASP A 404 -29.36 3.85 13.03
CA ASP A 404 -29.06 3.02 11.88
C ASP A 404 -27.60 2.57 11.91
N GLU A 405 -27.37 1.39 12.49
CA GLU A 405 -26.05 0.74 12.54
C GLU A 405 -25.78 -0.12 11.28
N SER A 406 -26.67 -0.09 10.27
CA SER A 406 -26.56 -1.01 9.10
C SER A 406 -25.34 -0.72 8.22
N GLN A 407 -24.80 0.50 8.30
CA GLN A 407 -23.64 0.97 7.54
C GLN A 407 -22.36 1.05 8.38
N ASP A 408 -22.39 0.58 9.63
CA ASP A 408 -21.24 0.62 10.51
C ASP A 408 -20.17 -0.38 10.07
N VAL A 409 -18.93 0.08 10.01
CA VAL A 409 -17.80 -0.76 9.63
C VAL A 409 -16.93 -1.06 10.85
N ARG A 410 -16.64 -2.36 11.03
CA ARG A 410 -15.67 -2.82 12.02
C ARG A 410 -14.30 -2.90 11.41
N VAL A 411 -13.36 -2.12 11.94
CA VAL A 411 -11.95 -2.14 11.53
C VAL A 411 -11.12 -2.87 12.59
N VAL A 412 -10.32 -3.83 12.14
CA VAL A 412 -9.36 -4.53 12.97
C VAL A 412 -8.07 -3.72 13.05
N ILE A 413 -7.65 -3.39 14.27
CA ILE A 413 -6.37 -2.74 14.58
C ILE A 413 -5.42 -3.80 15.14
N ARG A 414 -4.19 -3.80 14.64
CA ARG A 414 -3.12 -4.72 15.04
C ARG A 414 -1.96 -3.95 15.61
N SER A 415 -1.40 -4.44 16.71
CA SER A 415 -0.12 -4.02 17.25
C SER A 415 0.93 -5.10 16.99
N LEU A 416 2.02 -4.68 16.37
CA LEU A 416 3.18 -5.50 16.05
C LEU A 416 4.37 -4.97 16.84
N VAL A 417 4.95 -5.82 17.69
CA VAL A 417 6.20 -5.55 18.41
C VAL A 417 7.31 -6.31 17.69
N ARG A 418 8.26 -5.56 17.09
CA ARG A 418 9.37 -6.12 16.31
C ARG A 418 8.88 -7.08 15.23
N GLY A 419 7.86 -6.64 14.49
CA GLY A 419 7.28 -7.37 13.37
C GLY A 419 6.41 -8.57 13.75
N ARG A 420 6.19 -8.85 15.03
CA ARG A 420 5.33 -9.95 15.52
C ARG A 420 4.10 -9.40 16.22
N PRO A 421 2.90 -10.00 16.09
CA PRO A 421 1.75 -9.63 16.91
C PRO A 421 2.13 -9.64 18.39
N GLY A 422 1.86 -8.54 19.08
CA GLY A 422 2.28 -8.38 20.46
C GLY A 422 1.46 -7.29 21.18
N PRO A 423 1.22 -7.44 22.49
CA PRO A 423 0.45 -6.47 23.25
C PRO A 423 1.18 -5.14 23.38
N VAL A 424 0.41 -4.06 23.53
CA VAL A 424 0.89 -2.71 23.85
C VAL A 424 0.01 -2.13 24.95
N ASP A 425 0.54 -1.20 25.75
CA ASP A 425 -0.19 -0.66 26.89
C ASP A 425 -1.50 0.05 26.51
N ALA A 426 -1.48 0.80 25.40
CA ALA A 426 -2.65 1.50 24.88
C ALA A 426 -2.46 1.87 23.40
N VAL A 427 -3.58 1.91 22.65
CA VAL A 427 -3.62 2.46 21.30
C VAL A 427 -4.54 3.68 21.31
N ARG A 428 -4.04 4.81 20.82
CA ARG A 428 -4.80 6.06 20.72
C ARG A 428 -5.16 6.30 19.27
N VAL A 429 -6.45 6.35 18.97
CA VAL A 429 -6.95 6.69 17.64
C VAL A 429 -7.21 8.19 17.60
N ARG A 430 -6.64 8.87 16.60
CA ARG A 430 -6.89 10.29 16.33
C ARG A 430 -7.37 10.43 14.90
N GLN A 431 -8.40 11.24 14.72
CA GLN A 431 -8.94 11.53 13.40
C GLN A 431 -8.30 12.82 12.87
N PHE A 432 -8.05 12.82 11.57
CA PHE A 432 -7.54 13.97 10.83
C PHE A 432 -8.39 14.12 9.58
N TYR A 433 -8.96 15.31 9.37
CA TYR A 433 -9.62 15.64 8.10
C TYR A 433 -8.61 16.27 7.13
N ASN A 434 -8.91 16.22 5.84
CA ASN A 434 -8.20 17.01 4.84
C ASN A 434 -8.94 18.36 4.67
N PRO A 435 -8.34 19.51 5.05
CA PRO A 435 -8.96 20.81 4.85
C PRO A 435 -9.36 21.10 3.40
N ARG A 436 -8.60 20.58 2.43
CA ARG A 436 -8.88 20.75 0.99
C ARG A 436 -10.09 19.97 0.51
N ALA A 437 -10.54 18.98 1.27
CA ALA A 437 -11.75 18.23 1.00
C ALA A 437 -13.00 18.97 1.50
N LEU A 438 -12.84 19.95 2.38
CA LEU A 438 -13.92 20.68 3.08
C LEU A 438 -13.78 22.20 2.90
N PRO A 439 -13.62 22.73 1.68
CA PRO A 439 -13.39 24.16 1.43
C PRO A 439 -14.52 25.07 1.92
N GLY A 440 -15.77 24.58 2.04
CA GLY A 440 -16.91 25.33 2.54
C GLY A 440 -17.14 25.26 4.06
N ASP A 441 -16.31 24.52 4.81
CA ASP A 441 -16.41 24.43 6.26
C ASP A 441 -15.52 25.50 6.93
N ASP A 442 -16.12 26.36 7.77
CA ASP A 442 -15.43 27.47 8.42
C ASP A 442 -14.29 27.02 9.36
N ALA A 443 -14.46 25.89 10.04
CA ALA A 443 -13.43 25.33 10.90
C ALA A 443 -12.31 24.68 10.08
N ALA A 444 -12.66 24.01 8.97
CA ALA A 444 -11.70 23.41 8.06
C ALA A 444 -10.86 24.43 7.29
N SER A 445 -11.48 25.51 6.84
CA SER A 445 -10.87 26.57 6.03
C SER A 445 -10.10 27.62 6.85
N SER A 446 -10.22 27.58 8.18
CA SER A 446 -9.49 28.47 9.07
C SER A 446 -7.97 28.31 8.92
N PRO A 447 -7.18 29.40 8.87
CA PRO A 447 -5.71 29.32 8.89
C PRO A 447 -5.16 28.77 10.22
N HIS A 448 -6.02 28.63 11.23
CA HIS A 448 -5.69 28.03 12.53
C HIS A 448 -6.31 26.64 12.74
N ALA A 449 -6.88 26.06 11.68
CA ALA A 449 -7.40 24.70 11.65
C ALA A 449 -6.37 23.70 12.19
N ARG A 450 -6.79 22.92 13.18
CA ARG A 450 -6.07 21.74 13.68
C ARG A 450 -6.74 20.51 13.12
N GLY A 451 -5.97 19.45 12.90
CA GLY A 451 -6.51 18.21 12.33
C GLY A 451 -7.66 17.56 13.12
N THR A 452 -7.89 17.97 14.37
CA THR A 452 -8.96 17.47 15.24
C THR A 452 -10.21 18.36 15.26
N ASP A 453 -10.20 19.53 14.60
CA ASP A 453 -11.27 20.54 14.73
C ASP A 453 -12.57 20.15 14.01
N VAL A 454 -12.49 19.23 13.05
CA VAL A 454 -13.65 18.64 12.37
C VAL A 454 -13.68 17.15 12.67
N VAL A 455 -14.82 16.68 13.20
CA VAL A 455 -15.11 15.26 13.33
C VAL A 455 -15.69 14.79 12.00
N VAL A 456 -15.11 13.72 11.45
CA VAL A 456 -15.52 13.14 10.16
C VAL A 456 -16.40 11.92 10.38
N VAL A 457 -16.10 11.14 11.42
CA VAL A 457 -16.73 9.85 11.72
C VAL A 457 -16.82 9.64 13.21
N GLN A 458 -17.88 8.98 13.67
CA GLN A 458 -17.98 8.54 15.05
C GLN A 458 -17.19 7.25 15.24
N VAL A 459 -16.27 7.23 16.21
CA VAL A 459 -15.47 6.07 16.56
C VAL A 459 -15.94 5.52 17.89
N ARG A 460 -16.40 4.27 17.89
CA ARG A 460 -16.88 3.60 19.10
C ARG A 460 -16.01 2.37 19.43
N PRO A 461 -15.78 2.08 20.72
CA PRO A 461 -15.31 0.75 21.11
C PRO A 461 -16.32 -0.30 20.67
N ASP A 462 -15.83 -1.42 20.11
CA ASP A 462 -16.68 -2.55 19.75
C ASP A 462 -17.40 -3.06 21.02
N ALA A 463 -18.74 -3.12 20.98
CA ALA A 463 -19.63 -3.16 22.15
C ALA A 463 -19.63 -4.48 22.94
N GLY A 464 -18.55 -5.28 22.88
CA GLY A 464 -18.38 -6.51 23.65
C GLY A 464 -18.06 -6.30 25.14
N ARG A 465 -17.76 -5.06 25.57
CA ARG A 465 -17.49 -4.74 26.99
C ARG A 465 -17.88 -3.29 27.29
N ARG A 466 -19.17 -3.05 27.54
CA ARG A 466 -19.62 -1.76 28.08
C ARG A 466 -19.00 -1.55 29.48
N SER A 467 -17.97 -0.72 29.58
CA SER A 467 -17.70 -0.02 30.84
C SER A 467 -18.72 1.11 30.91
N ALA A 468 -19.79 0.89 31.66
CA ALA A 468 -20.78 1.91 31.97
C ALA A 468 -20.19 2.86 33.01
N ASP A 469 -19.26 3.73 32.60
CA ASP A 469 -18.94 4.99 33.28
C ASP A 469 -17.81 5.70 32.54
N ALA A 470 -18.18 6.65 31.69
CA ALA A 470 -17.50 7.93 31.47
C ALA A 470 -18.16 8.63 30.29
N GLY A 471 -18.50 9.91 30.44
CA GLY A 471 -18.67 10.80 29.31
C GLY A 471 -17.33 10.93 28.59
N GLU A 472 -17.06 10.02 27.66
CA GLU A 472 -15.81 10.01 26.92
C GLU A 472 -15.86 11.04 25.78
N PRO A 473 -14.79 11.81 25.58
CA PRO A 473 -14.68 12.71 24.43
C PRO A 473 -14.74 11.90 23.12
N PRO A 474 -15.09 12.52 21.98
CA PRO A 474 -15.22 11.87 20.67
C PRO A 474 -13.92 11.23 20.13
N TYR A 475 -12.83 11.31 20.90
CA TYR A 475 -11.55 10.67 20.67
C TYR A 475 -11.40 9.51 21.66
N GLY A 476 -12.08 8.38 21.38
CA GLY A 476 -12.16 7.23 22.26
C GLY A 476 -10.79 6.65 22.65
N TRP A 477 -10.63 6.32 23.92
CA TRP A 477 -9.42 5.72 24.49
C TRP A 477 -9.73 4.28 24.83
N ASP A 478 -8.97 3.30 24.34
CA ASP A 478 -9.05 1.97 24.96
C ASP A 478 -7.70 1.30 25.14
N ARG A 479 -7.71 0.44 26.15
CA ARG A 479 -6.68 -0.52 26.47
C ARG A 479 -7.05 -1.85 25.80
N TYR A 480 -6.24 -2.30 24.83
CA TYR A 480 -6.39 -3.63 24.25
C TYR A 480 -5.49 -4.61 24.97
N ASP A 481 -6.07 -5.65 25.57
CA ASP A 481 -5.30 -6.81 26.03
C ASP A 481 -6.06 -8.10 25.72
N HIS A 482 -5.68 -8.72 24.62
CA HIS A 482 -5.95 -10.14 24.36
C HIS A 482 -4.64 -10.95 24.24
N GLY A 483 -3.50 -10.42 24.71
CA GLY A 483 -2.18 -11.05 24.55
C GLY A 483 -1.67 -11.24 23.11
N GLN A 484 -2.52 -11.08 22.09
CA GLN A 484 -2.24 -11.35 20.67
C GLN A 484 -2.08 -10.07 19.82
N GLY A 485 -2.10 -8.88 20.44
CA GLY A 485 -1.94 -7.61 19.74
C GLY A 485 -3.04 -7.29 18.71
N ARG A 486 -4.28 -7.71 18.97
CA ARG A 486 -5.44 -7.43 18.10
C ARG A 486 -6.53 -6.67 18.87
N GLY A 487 -7.14 -5.70 18.20
CA GLY A 487 -8.26 -4.91 18.68
C GLY A 487 -9.27 -4.64 17.56
N ARG A 488 -10.52 -4.31 17.93
CA ARG A 488 -11.59 -3.95 16.99
C ARG A 488 -12.19 -2.60 17.36
N ARG A 489 -12.59 -1.84 16.34
CA ARG A 489 -13.25 -0.54 16.44
C ARG A 489 -14.42 -0.50 15.48
N GLN A 490 -15.51 0.10 15.92
CA GLN A 490 -16.69 0.36 15.09
C GLN A 490 -16.66 1.82 14.66
N TYR A 491 -16.84 2.05 13.36
CA TYR A 491 -16.86 3.36 12.74
C TYR A 491 -18.24 3.58 12.13
N GLU A 492 -18.87 4.70 12.47
CA GLU A 492 -20.18 5.12 11.99
C GLU A 492 -20.07 6.49 11.30
N GLY A 493 -20.63 6.63 10.10
CA GLY A 493 -20.63 7.89 9.35
C GLY A 493 -21.31 9.00 10.16
N GLU A 494 -20.67 10.17 10.30
CA GLU A 494 -21.27 11.26 11.07
C GLU A 494 -22.29 12.05 10.24
N ARG A 495 -23.45 12.33 10.83
CA ARG A 495 -24.52 13.10 10.18
C ARG A 495 -24.18 14.60 10.16
N ARG A 496 -23.46 15.05 9.14
CA ARG A 496 -23.43 16.47 8.74
C ARG A 496 -24.11 16.67 7.39
N ARG A 497 -25.42 16.93 7.40
CA ARG A 497 -26.26 17.49 6.31
C ARG A 497 -25.96 17.07 4.85
N SER A 498 -25.32 15.94 4.56
CA SER A 498 -24.90 15.58 3.20
C SER A 498 -24.29 14.15 3.14
N PRO A 499 -24.17 13.47 1.96
CA PRO A 499 -24.36 12.03 1.88
C PRO A 499 -23.14 11.12 1.65
N ARG A 500 -21.85 11.52 1.77
CA ARG A 500 -20.73 10.54 1.85
C ARG A 500 -19.51 11.05 2.64
N SER A 501 -19.02 10.27 3.61
CA SER A 501 -17.71 10.47 4.25
C SER A 501 -16.81 9.25 4.00
N SER A 502 -15.66 9.45 3.37
CA SER A 502 -14.65 8.40 3.16
C SER A 502 -13.48 8.56 4.14
N LEU A 503 -12.98 7.45 4.68
CA LEU A 503 -11.92 7.44 5.70
C LEU A 503 -10.71 6.60 5.28
N ARG A 504 -9.51 7.08 5.66
CA ARG A 504 -8.27 6.31 5.67
C ARG A 504 -7.86 6.09 7.13
N ALA A 505 -7.71 4.82 7.53
CA ALA A 505 -7.31 4.43 8.89
C ALA A 505 -5.80 4.22 9.02
#